data_AF-A0A2B0M7G0-F1
#
_entry.id   AF-A0A2B0M7G0-F1
#
_cell.length_a   1.000
_cell.length_b   1.000
_cell.length_c   1.000
_cell.angle_alpha   90.00
_cell.angle_beta   90.00
_cell.angle_gamma   90.00
#
_symmetry.space_group_name_H-M   'P 1'
#
loop_
_entity.id
_entity.type
_entity.pdbx_description
1 polymer ?
#
loop_
_entity_poly.entity_id
_entity_poly.type
_entity_poly.pdbx_seq_one_letter_code
_entity_poly.pdbx_strand_id
1 'polypeptide(L)'
;MLILIPFIVLGLPLAIIVFILLAIMKWKQEGEEDVFRQLYVHLVLFATMMLSIGGGIGIFMGLSDYISPPSYYESYDSFQKMKLAEAKDLQQTISEEQIRAEYDRNVEDRKETVKQEAKNTMIKSLGFIIIPLPIFLYFNNGRIRDKKST
;
A
#
# COMPACT_ATOMS: atom_id res chain seq x y z
N MET A 1 -26.29 8.91 -17.74
CA MET A 1 -25.62 7.77 -17.09
C MET A 1 -25.86 6.44 -17.81
N LEU A 2 -27.09 6.12 -18.24
CA LEU A 2 -27.44 4.82 -18.85
C LEU A 2 -26.72 4.49 -20.19
N ILE A 3 -26.31 5.50 -20.97
CA ILE A 3 -25.65 5.34 -22.28
C ILE A 3 -24.12 5.18 -22.16
N LEU A 4 -23.52 5.64 -21.05
CA LEU A 4 -22.08 5.53 -20.80
C LEU A 4 -21.66 4.11 -20.39
N ILE A 5 -22.54 3.41 -19.68
CA ILE A 5 -22.30 2.04 -19.21
C ILE A 5 -22.07 1.06 -20.37
N PRO A 6 -22.89 0.99 -21.43
CA PRO A 6 -22.62 0.08 -22.55
C PRO A 6 -21.36 0.48 -23.33
N PHE A 7 -21.05 1.78 -23.43
CA PHE A 7 -19.83 2.23 -24.10
C PHE A 7 -18.56 1.83 -23.35
N ILE A 8 -18.58 1.87 -22.02
CA ILE A 8 -17.45 1.41 -21.19
C ILE A 8 -17.38 -0.12 -21.18
N VAL A 9 -18.51 -0.82 -21.06
CA VAL A 9 -18.56 -2.29 -20.94
C VAL A 9 -18.27 -3.00 -22.25
N LEU A 10 -18.66 -2.46 -23.41
CA LEU A 10 -18.36 -3.05 -24.72
C LEU A 10 -17.18 -2.36 -25.43
N GLY A 11 -17.05 -1.04 -25.31
CA GLY A 11 -16.01 -0.28 -26.00
C GLY A 11 -14.62 -0.52 -25.43
N LEU A 12 -14.48 -0.64 -24.11
CA LEU A 12 -13.18 -0.94 -23.47
C LEU A 12 -12.63 -2.31 -23.89
N PRO A 13 -13.38 -3.44 -23.84
CA PRO A 13 -12.86 -4.72 -24.30
C PRO A 13 -12.61 -4.75 -25.81
N LEU A 14 -13.45 -4.12 -26.64
CA LEU A 14 -13.19 -4.00 -28.08
C LEU A 14 -11.90 -3.22 -28.38
N ALA A 15 -11.65 -2.12 -27.67
CA ALA A 15 -10.42 -1.35 -27.80
C ALA A 15 -9.19 -2.16 -27.37
N ILE A 16 -9.29 -2.94 -26.28
CA ILE A 16 -8.23 -3.84 -25.82
C ILE A 16 -7.95 -4.92 -26.87
N ILE A 17 -8.98 -5.53 -27.46
CA ILE A 17 -8.83 -6.55 -28.51
C ILE A 17 -8.14 -5.98 -29.73
N VAL A 18 -8.57 -4.79 -30.20
CA VAL A 18 -7.93 -4.11 -31.35
C VAL A 18 -6.48 -3.77 -31.05
N PHE A 19 -6.18 -3.29 -29.83
CA PHE A 19 -4.81 -3.00 -29.41
C PHE A 19 -3.92 -4.25 -29.37
N ILE A 20 -4.45 -5.38 -28.89
CA ILE A 20 -3.77 -6.67 -28.90
C ILE A 20 -3.50 -7.14 -30.33
N LEU A 21 -4.47 -7.04 -31.23
CA LEU A 21 -4.31 -7.42 -32.64
C LEU A 21 -3.25 -6.57 -33.35
N LEU A 22 -3.26 -5.25 -33.13
CA LEU A 22 -2.26 -4.34 -33.68
C LEU A 22 -0.86 -4.61 -33.12
N ALA A 23 -0.75 -4.93 -31.82
CA ALA A 23 0.51 -5.33 -31.21
C ALA A 23 1.04 -6.62 -31.86
N ILE A 24 0.23 -7.67 -31.99
CA ILE A 24 0.61 -8.94 -32.61
C ILE A 24 1.06 -8.75 -34.08
N MET A 25 0.34 -7.92 -34.85
CA MET A 25 0.72 -7.63 -36.23
C MET A 25 2.08 -6.93 -36.34
N LYS A 26 2.38 -6.03 -35.41
CA LYS A 26 3.68 -5.35 -35.33
C LYS A 26 4.81 -6.29 -34.89
N TRP A 27 4.52 -7.27 -34.01
CA TRP A 27 5.48 -8.26 -33.51
C TRP A 27 6.02 -9.20 -34.59
N LYS A 28 5.30 -9.37 -35.71
CA LYS A 28 5.75 -10.22 -36.82
C LYS A 28 6.79 -9.54 -37.72
N GLN A 29 6.94 -8.21 -37.62
CA GLN A 29 7.85 -7.42 -38.47
C GLN A 29 9.19 -7.07 -37.81
N GLU A 30 9.22 -6.91 -36.49
CA GLU A 30 10.43 -6.64 -35.71
C GLU A 30 10.93 -7.99 -35.13
N GLY A 31 12.23 -8.28 -35.25
CA GLY A 31 12.80 -9.59 -34.89
C GLY A 31 12.33 -10.12 -33.53
N GLU A 32 11.73 -11.31 -33.56
CA GLU A 32 10.95 -11.89 -32.45
C GLU A 32 11.71 -11.90 -31.11
N GLU A 33 12.99 -12.27 -31.12
CA GLU A 33 13.82 -12.32 -29.90
C GLU A 33 14.08 -10.96 -29.23
N ASP A 34 14.21 -9.88 -30.01
CA ASP A 34 14.56 -8.56 -29.47
C ASP A 34 13.34 -7.88 -28.83
N VAL A 35 12.16 -8.05 -29.45
CA VAL A 35 10.88 -7.56 -28.92
C VAL A 35 10.54 -8.25 -27.60
N PHE A 36 10.70 -9.57 -27.50
CA PHE A 36 10.43 -10.30 -26.25
C PHE A 36 11.39 -9.93 -25.13
N ARG A 37 12.69 -9.78 -25.44
CA ARG A 37 13.69 -9.32 -24.48
C ARG A 37 13.35 -7.92 -23.97
N GLN A 38 13.03 -7.01 -24.88
CA GLN A 38 12.67 -5.65 -24.53
C GLN A 38 11.41 -5.62 -23.65
N LEU A 39 10.36 -6.35 -24.03
CA LEU A 39 9.14 -6.47 -23.23
C LEU A 39 9.43 -7.00 -21.82
N TYR A 40 10.21 -8.07 -21.70
CA TYR A 40 10.59 -8.64 -20.41
C TYR A 40 11.32 -7.63 -19.52
N VAL A 41 12.35 -6.95 -20.06
CA VAL A 41 13.10 -5.92 -19.32
C VAL A 41 12.17 -4.82 -18.84
N HIS A 42 11.26 -4.34 -19.69
CA HIS A 42 10.32 -3.28 -19.31
C HIS A 42 9.31 -3.73 -18.25
N LEU A 43 8.81 -4.97 -18.32
CA LEU A 43 7.93 -5.52 -17.30
C LEU A 43 8.62 -5.63 -15.94
N VAL A 44 9.88 -6.10 -15.90
CA VAL A 44 10.65 -6.18 -14.66
C VAL A 44 10.93 -4.77 -14.10
N LEU A 45 11.34 -3.82 -14.95
CA LEU A 45 11.55 -2.43 -14.53
C LEU A 45 10.25 -1.77 -14.04
N PHE A 46 9.11 -2.10 -14.64
CA PHE A 46 7.81 -1.63 -14.19
C PHE A 46 7.41 -2.22 -12.83
N ALA A 47 7.59 -3.53 -12.64
CA ALA A 47 7.32 -4.19 -11.37
C ALA A 47 8.19 -3.62 -10.24
N THR A 48 9.49 -3.44 -10.48
CA THR A 48 10.42 -2.85 -9.50
C THR A 48 10.08 -1.39 -9.18
N MET A 49 9.62 -0.61 -10.16
CA MET A 49 9.11 0.74 -9.94
C MET A 49 7.86 0.72 -9.04
N MET A 50 6.88 -0.14 -9.35
CA MET A 50 5.65 -0.27 -8.56
C MET A 50 5.93 -0.67 -7.10
N LEU A 51 6.84 -1.63 -6.89
CA LEU A 51 7.27 -2.03 -5.55
C LEU A 51 7.93 -0.87 -4.79
N SER A 52 8.81 -0.11 -5.47
CA SER A 52 9.50 1.03 -4.88
C SER A 52 8.54 2.16 -4.49
N ILE A 53 7.52 2.43 -5.32
CA ILE A 53 6.46 3.40 -5.02
C ILE A 53 5.66 2.94 -3.78
N GLY A 54 5.25 1.67 -3.74
CA GLY A 54 4.54 1.11 -2.59
C GLY A 54 5.36 1.17 -1.30
N GLY A 55 6.66 0.87 -1.38
CA GLY A 55 7.59 1.04 -0.27
C GLY A 55 7.73 2.49 0.16
N GLY A 56 7.84 3.43 -0.78
CA GLY A 56 7.89 4.86 -0.48
C GLY A 56 6.67 5.35 0.30
N ILE A 57 5.46 5.05 -0.20
CA ILE A 57 4.19 5.41 0.46
C ILE A 57 4.13 4.82 1.87
N GLY A 58 4.48 3.54 2.02
CA GLY A 58 4.43 2.89 3.33
C GLY A 58 5.41 3.46 4.36
N ILE A 59 6.61 3.90 3.95
CA ILE A 59 7.53 4.62 4.84
C ILE A 59 6.91 5.94 5.32
N PHE A 60 6.30 6.71 4.42
CA PHE A 60 5.66 7.97 4.78
C PHE A 60 4.46 7.76 5.71
N MET A 61 3.65 6.73 5.47
CA MET A 61 2.55 6.36 6.35
C MET A 61 3.06 6.00 7.75
N GLY A 62 4.02 5.08 7.84
CA GLY A 62 4.59 4.70 9.13
C GLY A 62 5.26 5.88 9.85
N LEU A 63 5.95 6.76 9.14
CA LEU A 63 6.52 7.96 9.75
C LEU A 63 5.44 8.92 10.28
N SER A 64 4.36 9.10 9.52
CA SER A 64 3.20 9.90 9.94
C SER A 64 2.56 9.33 11.20
N ASP A 65 2.29 8.02 11.23
CA ASP A 65 1.66 7.36 12.38
C ASP A 65 2.58 7.33 13.60
N TYR A 66 3.89 7.34 13.42
CA TYR A 66 4.86 7.43 14.51
C TYR A 66 4.91 8.83 15.14
N ILE A 67 4.91 9.89 14.31
CA ILE A 67 5.00 11.29 14.76
C ILE A 67 3.65 11.79 15.28
N SER A 68 2.57 11.45 14.58
CA SER A 68 1.21 11.87 14.87
C SER A 68 0.29 10.65 14.90
N PRO A 69 0.33 9.84 15.97
CA PRO A 69 -0.57 8.70 16.10
C PRO A 69 -2.04 9.15 15.99
N PRO A 70 -2.90 8.37 15.31
CA PRO A 70 -4.33 8.62 15.27
C PRO A 70 -4.92 8.66 16.68
N SER A 71 -5.94 9.51 16.87
CA SER A 71 -6.62 9.66 18.15
C SER A 71 -7.32 8.36 18.57
N TYR A 72 -7.42 8.12 19.88
CA TYR A 72 -8.21 7.02 20.42
C TYR A 72 -9.67 7.12 19.95
N TYR A 73 -10.22 6.01 19.47
CA TYR A 73 -11.52 6.00 18.77
C TYR A 73 -12.73 6.28 19.68
N GLU A 74 -12.56 6.11 20.99
CA GLU A 74 -13.67 6.22 21.95
C GLU A 74 -13.52 7.47 22.83
N SER A 75 -14.59 8.24 22.92
CA SER A 75 -14.64 9.38 23.84
C SER A 75 -14.71 8.89 25.29
N TYR A 76 -14.16 9.67 26.22
CA TYR A 76 -14.24 9.34 27.65
C TYR A 76 -15.69 9.15 28.12
N ASP A 77 -16.63 9.94 27.62
CA ASP A 77 -18.06 9.84 27.98
C ASP A 77 -18.66 8.48 27.54
N SER A 78 -18.30 8.01 26.34
CA SER A 78 -18.72 6.69 25.86
C SER A 78 -18.13 5.56 26.71
N PHE A 79 -16.82 5.64 26.99
CA PHE A 79 -16.11 4.65 27.82
C PHE A 79 -16.66 4.60 29.24
N GLN A 80 -16.93 5.76 29.84
CA GLN A 80 -17.49 5.88 31.17
C GLN A 80 -18.89 5.25 31.25
N LYS A 81 -19.76 5.54 30.28
CA LYS A 81 -21.11 4.95 30.22
C LYS A 81 -21.07 3.43 30.10
N MET A 82 -20.15 2.91 29.28
CA MET A 82 -19.93 1.47 29.14
C MET A 82 -19.48 0.83 30.46
N LYS A 83 -18.46 1.40 31.11
CA LYS A 83 -17.92 0.89 32.38
C LYS A 83 -18.90 0.95 33.54
N LEU A 84 -19.70 2.01 33.62
CA LEU A 84 -20.75 2.14 34.63
C LEU A 84 -21.89 1.12 34.41
N ALA A 85 -22.23 0.82 33.15
CA ALA A 85 -23.20 -0.23 32.83
C ALA A 85 -22.68 -1.63 33.22
N GLU A 86 -21.42 -1.93 32.88
CA GLU A 86 -20.75 -3.19 33.25
C GLU A 86 -20.66 -3.37 34.78
N ALA A 87 -20.26 -2.32 35.51
CA ALA A 87 -20.18 -2.34 36.96
C ALA A 87 -21.56 -2.55 37.62
N LYS A 88 -22.62 -1.99 37.04
CA LYS A 88 -24.00 -2.18 37.50
C LYS A 88 -24.47 -3.63 37.34
N ASP A 89 -24.16 -4.26 36.21
CA ASP A 89 -24.50 -5.66 35.95
C ASP A 89 -23.73 -6.63 36.88
N LEU A 90 -22.51 -6.27 37.26
CA LEU A 90 -21.66 -7.03 38.17
C LEU A 90 -21.87 -6.70 39.66
N GLN A 91 -22.79 -5.80 40.00
CA GLN A 91 -22.98 -5.24 41.36
C GLN A 91 -21.68 -4.73 42.00
N GLN A 92 -20.75 -4.23 41.18
CA GLN A 92 -19.49 -3.66 41.63
C GLN A 92 -19.59 -2.14 41.73
N THR A 93 -18.95 -1.57 42.75
CA THR A 93 -18.78 -0.12 42.87
C THR A 93 -17.42 0.25 42.31
N ILE A 94 -17.42 0.96 41.18
CA ILE A 94 -16.22 1.53 40.59
C ILE A 94 -16.25 3.05 40.79
N SER A 95 -15.12 3.63 41.20
CA SER A 95 -14.98 5.08 41.34
C SER A 95 -14.71 5.74 39.99
N GLU A 96 -15.08 7.02 39.85
CA GLU A 96 -14.77 7.78 38.65
C GLU A 96 -13.25 7.91 38.40
N GLU A 97 -12.46 8.03 39.47
CA GLU A 97 -10.99 8.08 39.39
C GLU A 97 -10.42 6.79 38.81
N GLN A 98 -10.98 5.63 39.14
CA GLN A 98 -10.59 4.34 38.56
C GLN A 98 -10.93 4.27 37.07
N ILE A 99 -12.13 4.72 36.67
CA ILE A 99 -12.54 4.74 35.25
C ILE A 99 -11.62 5.66 34.44
N ARG A 100 -11.29 6.84 34.97
CA ARG A 100 -10.38 7.78 34.32
C ARG A 100 -8.96 7.23 34.20
N ALA A 101 -8.43 6.63 35.26
CA ALA A 101 -7.12 6.00 35.23
C ALA A 101 -7.04 4.83 34.22
N GLU A 102 -8.12 4.05 34.08
CA GLU A 102 -8.21 2.99 33.07
C GLU A 102 -8.27 3.56 31.65
N TYR A 103 -9.07 4.61 31.42
CA TYR A 103 -9.14 5.28 30.13
C TYR A 103 -7.78 5.85 29.71
N ASP A 104 -7.10 6.58 30.60
CA ASP A 104 -5.81 7.19 30.32
C ASP A 104 -4.75 6.13 30.00
N ARG A 105 -4.77 5.00 30.71
CA ARG A 105 -3.93 3.84 30.41
C ARG A 105 -4.22 3.28 29.02
N ASN A 106 -5.48 3.05 28.68
CA ASN A 106 -5.87 2.52 27.38
C ASN A 106 -5.47 3.45 26.23
N VAL A 107 -5.59 4.77 26.43
CA VAL A 107 -5.14 5.78 25.47
C VAL A 107 -3.62 5.71 25.27
N GLU A 108 -2.84 5.58 26.36
CA GLU A 108 -1.40 5.51 26.27
C GLU A 108 -0.91 4.19 25.66
N ASP A 109 -1.46 3.06 26.08
CA ASP A 109 -1.17 1.73 25.53
C ASP A 109 -1.49 1.69 24.02
N ARG A 110 -2.58 2.34 23.60
CA ARG A 110 -2.93 2.44 22.18
C ARG A 110 -1.91 3.27 21.41
N LYS A 111 -1.49 4.42 21.92
CA LYS A 111 -0.46 5.26 21.28
C LYS A 111 0.85 4.49 21.14
N GLU A 112 1.25 3.75 22.18
CA GLU A 112 2.47 2.95 22.12
C GLU A 112 2.35 1.84 21.08
N THR A 113 1.24 1.11 21.07
CA THR A 113 0.97 0.06 20.09
C THR A 113 1.07 0.60 18.65
N VAL A 114 0.41 1.72 18.37
CA VAL A 114 0.45 2.33 17.03
C VAL A 114 1.86 2.77 16.67
N LYS A 115 2.65 3.30 17.61
CA LYS A 115 4.06 3.64 17.36
C LYS A 115 4.91 2.42 17.03
N GLN A 116 4.65 1.26 17.64
CA GLN A 116 5.38 0.02 17.31
C GLN A 116 4.94 -0.53 15.94
N GLU A 117 3.65 -0.47 15.64
CA GLU A 117 3.12 -0.84 14.32
C GLU A 117 3.70 0.07 13.22
N ALA A 118 3.78 1.37 13.48
CA ALA A 118 4.38 2.37 12.60
C ALA A 118 5.84 2.02 12.27
N LYS A 119 6.66 1.67 13.27
CA LYS A 119 8.04 1.19 13.04
C LYS A 119 8.07 -0.07 12.17
N ASN A 120 7.20 -1.04 12.45
CA ASN A 120 7.12 -2.26 11.67
C ASN A 120 6.75 -1.97 10.20
N THR A 121 5.80 -1.07 9.98
CA THR A 121 5.42 -0.62 8.65
C THR A 121 6.61 0.02 7.94
N MET A 122 7.32 0.96 8.58
CA MET A 122 8.51 1.59 8.00
C MET A 122 9.57 0.56 7.58
N ILE A 123 9.88 -0.42 8.44
CA ILE A 123 10.87 -1.47 8.16
C ILE A 123 10.42 -2.36 6.99
N LYS A 124 9.16 -2.80 7.00
CA LYS A 124 8.60 -3.62 5.91
C LYS A 124 8.63 -2.87 4.59
N SER A 125 8.26 -1.59 4.61
CA SER A 125 8.24 -0.71 3.46
C SER A 125 9.64 -0.40 2.92
N LEU A 126 10.66 -0.32 3.76
CA LEU A 126 12.06 -0.30 3.31
C LEU A 126 12.44 -1.60 2.58
N GLY A 127 11.95 -2.76 3.02
CA GLY A 127 12.12 -4.03 2.31
C GLY A 127 11.59 -3.98 0.88
N PHE A 128 10.43 -3.34 0.66
CA PHE A 128 9.85 -3.12 -0.67
C PHE A 128 10.68 -2.22 -1.60
N ILE A 129 11.65 -1.48 -1.07
CA ILE A 129 12.58 -0.65 -1.87
C ILE A 129 13.92 -1.39 -2.06
N ILE A 130 14.47 -1.93 -0.97
CA ILE A 130 15.81 -2.53 -0.96
C ILE A 130 15.87 -3.82 -1.79
N ILE A 131 14.83 -4.67 -1.73
CA ILE A 131 14.78 -5.95 -2.46
C ILE A 131 14.74 -5.76 -3.98
N PRO A 132 13.87 -4.90 -4.56
CA PRO A 132 13.84 -4.70 -6.02
C PRO A 132 15.01 -3.86 -6.55
N LEU A 133 15.69 -3.08 -5.72
CA LEU A 133 16.80 -2.22 -6.15
C LEU A 133 17.92 -2.96 -6.91
N PRO A 134 18.50 -4.09 -6.43
CA PRO A 134 19.52 -4.81 -7.18
C PRO A 134 19.00 -5.34 -8.53
N ILE A 135 17.75 -5.79 -8.58
CA ILE A 135 17.09 -6.25 -9.80
C ILE A 135 16.98 -5.06 -10.78
N PHE A 136 16.48 -3.93 -10.30
CA PHE A 136 16.36 -2.70 -11.09
C PHE A 136 17.71 -2.26 -11.66
N LEU A 137 18.77 -2.22 -10.83
CA LEU A 137 20.10 -1.83 -11.27
C LEU A 137 20.65 -2.76 -12.35
N TYR A 138 20.49 -4.07 -12.18
CA TYR A 138 20.92 -5.07 -13.17
C TYR A 138 20.24 -4.84 -14.53
N PHE A 139 18.91 -4.75 -14.54
CA PHE A 139 18.14 -4.61 -15.79
C PHE A 139 18.25 -3.22 -16.42
N ASN A 140 18.36 -2.16 -15.61
CA ASN A 140 18.56 -0.81 -16.14
C ASN A 140 19.95 -0.64 -16.77
N ASN A 141 20.99 -1.22 -16.16
CA ASN A 141 22.34 -1.17 -16.72
C ASN A 141 22.46 -2.02 -18.01
N GLY A 142 21.79 -3.17 -18.07
CA GLY A 142 21.68 -3.98 -19.28
C GLY A 142 21.05 -3.20 -20.44
N ARG A 143 19.90 -2.55 -20.18
CA ARG A 143 19.20 -1.69 -21.16
C ARG A 143 20.08 -0.56 -21.70
N ILE A 144 20.89 0.08 -20.86
CA ILE A 144 21.77 1.19 -21.28
C ILE A 144 22.93 0.69 -22.16
N ARG A 145 23.45 -0.51 -21.90
CA ARG A 145 24.51 -1.13 -22.72
C ARG A 145 24.02 -1.48 -24.12
N ASP A 146 22.84 -2.09 -24.23
CA ASP A 146 22.26 -2.49 -25.53
C ASP A 146 21.95 -1.28 -26.42
N LYS A 147 21.61 -0.12 -25.81
CA LYS A 147 21.40 1.15 -26.53
C LYS A 147 22.69 1.81 -27.03
N LYS A 148 23.88 1.41 -26.53
CA LYS A 148 25.18 1.94 -26.98
C LYS A 148 25.82 1.10 -28.09
N SER A 149 25.36 -0.13 -28.31
CA SER A 149 25.86 -1.03 -29.36
C SER A 149 25.09 -0.96 -30.68
N THR A 150 24.03 -0.16 -30.73
CA THR A 150 23.30 0.24 -31.94
C THR A 150 23.59 1.69 -32.28
#